data_AF-A0A8W8P0G7-F1
#
_entry.id   AF-A0A8W8P0G7-F1
#
_cell.length_a   1.000
_cell.length_b   1.000
_cell.length_c   1.000
_cell.angle_alpha   90.00
_cell.angle_beta   90.00
_cell.angle_gamma   90.00
#
_symmetry.space_group_name_H-M   'P 1'
#
loop_
_entity.id
_entity.type
_entity.pdbx_description
1 polymer ?
#
loop_
_entity_poly.entity_id
_entity_poly.type
_entity_poly.pdbx_seq_one_letter_code
_entity_poly.pdbx_strand_id
1 'polypeptide(L)'
;MNFVHISIKTFGNGQLEILAKSASFGQDIYVKLTSPKLADPLLVRTWRPKFLDTALVSNVINACFPNTIEFNHWIDHSKWAVTKNKHLICIGDINRQETQAKRGGLSLCLTNADASKEFQELDNRCAANNKRVPPKGICPNQKWAKISP
;
A
#
# COMPACT_ATOMS: atom_id res chain seq x y z
N MET A 1 1.89 26.61 0.31
CA MET A 1 2.58 25.53 -0.44
C MET A 1 1.79 24.25 -0.23
N ASN A 2 1.33 23.59 -1.29
CA ASN A 2 0.39 22.46 -1.16
C ASN A 2 1.10 21.11 -1.01
N PHE A 3 2.34 21.01 -1.50
CA PHE A 3 3.19 19.84 -1.31
C PHE A 3 4.68 20.25 -1.34
N VAL A 4 5.53 19.36 -0.83
CA VAL A 4 6.99 19.44 -0.92
C VAL A 4 7.56 18.07 -1.28
N HIS A 5 8.69 18.08 -1.98
CA HIS A 5 9.52 16.91 -2.24
C HIS A 5 10.97 17.30 -1.97
N ILE A 6 11.59 16.67 -0.97
CA ILE A 6 12.93 16.99 -0.48
C ILE A 6 13.76 15.72 -0.50
N SER A 7 14.97 15.82 -1.03
CA SER A 7 15.94 14.73 -1.10
C SER A 7 16.99 14.94 0.00
N ILE A 8 17.19 13.94 0.86
CA ILE A 8 18.17 13.99 1.96
C ILE A 8 19.03 12.72 1.97
N LYS A 9 20.17 12.80 2.68
CA LYS A 9 21.05 11.66 2.91
C LYS A 9 21.21 11.41 4.40
N THR A 10 21.21 10.15 4.80
CA THR A 10 21.59 9.77 6.16
C THR A 10 23.11 9.89 6.35
N PHE A 11 23.57 9.83 7.60
CA PHE A 11 25.00 9.77 7.91
C PHE A 11 25.70 8.59 7.20
N GLY A 12 25.00 7.47 7.04
CA GLY A 12 25.47 6.29 6.30
C GLY A 12 25.32 6.39 4.78
N ASN A 13 25.14 7.59 4.21
CA ASN A 13 24.91 7.83 2.79
C ASN A 13 23.67 7.16 2.20
N GLY A 14 22.71 6.75 3.03
CA GLY A 14 21.42 6.23 2.57
C GLY A 14 20.58 7.35 1.96
N GLN A 15 20.10 7.15 0.74
CA GLN A 15 19.29 8.11 0.01
C GLN A 15 17.83 8.04 0.46
N LEU A 16 17.29 9.18 0.92
CA LEU A 16 15.91 9.33 1.40
C LEU A 16 15.19 10.43 0.62
N GLU A 17 13.96 10.15 0.23
CA GLU A 17 13.05 11.13 -0.39
C GLU A 17 11.88 11.40 0.57
N ILE A 18 11.70 12.65 0.96
CA ILE A 18 10.58 13.11 1.78
C ILE A 18 9.56 13.74 0.85
N LEU A 19 8.36 13.19 0.82
CA LEU A 19 7.21 13.75 0.11
C LEU A 19 6.13 14.10 1.12
N ALA A 20 5.75 15.38 1.20
CA ALA A 20 4.73 15.80 2.14
C ALA A 20 3.69 16.70 1.45
N LYS A 21 2.47 16.66 1.98
CA LYS A 21 1.36 17.52 1.54
C LYS A 21 0.73 18.24 2.73
N SER A 22 0.16 19.41 2.46
CA SER A 22 -0.76 20.08 3.39
C SER A 22 -2.19 19.56 3.20
N ALA A 23 -3.10 19.95 4.11
CA ALA A 23 -4.53 19.70 3.96
C ALA A 23 -5.13 20.32 2.67
N SER A 24 -4.60 21.46 2.22
CA SER A 24 -5.04 22.15 1.01
C SER A 24 -4.69 21.42 -0.29
N PHE A 25 -3.85 20.39 -0.25
CA PHE A 25 -3.57 19.54 -1.41
C PHE A 25 -4.82 18.80 -1.91
N GLY A 26 -5.71 18.39 -0.99
CA GLY A 26 -7.06 17.92 -1.32
C GLY A 26 -7.16 16.62 -2.13
N GLN A 27 -6.05 15.91 -2.39
CA GLN A 27 -6.02 14.72 -3.24
C GLN A 27 -5.26 13.55 -2.60
N ASP A 28 -5.39 12.36 -3.21
CA ASP A 28 -4.62 11.15 -2.85
C ASP A 28 -3.12 11.39 -3.06
N ILE A 29 -2.36 11.35 -1.96
CA ILE A 29 -0.91 11.62 -1.98
C ILE A 29 -0.17 10.61 -2.87
N TYR A 30 -0.60 9.35 -2.91
CA TYR A 30 0.12 8.31 -3.64
C TYR A 30 -0.01 8.48 -5.15
N VAL A 31 -1.24 8.74 -5.64
CA VAL A 31 -1.53 8.90 -7.07
C VAL A 31 -1.04 10.25 -7.59
N LYS A 32 -1.21 11.33 -6.82
CA LYS A 32 -1.00 12.71 -7.29
C LYS A 32 0.35 13.30 -6.93
N LEU A 33 1.08 12.70 -5.99
CA LEU A 33 2.40 13.16 -5.58
C LEU A 33 3.45 12.05 -5.65
N THR A 34 3.29 10.97 -4.89
CA THR A 34 4.35 9.96 -4.71
C THR A 34 4.73 9.25 -6.01
N SER A 35 3.79 8.61 -6.69
CA SER A 35 4.10 7.87 -7.93
C SER A 35 4.67 8.78 -9.03
N PRO A 36 4.10 9.98 -9.31
CA PRO A 36 4.69 10.90 -10.28
C PRO A 36 6.11 11.37 -9.92
N LYS A 37 6.39 11.66 -8.65
CA LYS A 37 7.71 12.15 -8.22
C LYS A 37 8.77 11.07 -8.20
N LEU A 38 8.40 9.84 -7.87
CA LEU A 38 9.29 8.69 -7.96
C LEU A 38 9.40 8.14 -9.39
N ALA A 39 8.55 8.59 -10.32
CA ALA A 39 8.47 8.12 -11.70
C ALA A 39 8.40 6.58 -11.78
N ASP A 40 7.50 5.99 -10.99
CA ASP A 40 7.26 4.55 -10.93
C ASP A 40 5.85 4.28 -10.38
N PRO A 41 5.09 3.32 -10.94
CA PRO A 41 3.90 2.78 -10.30
C PRO A 41 4.17 2.22 -8.90
N LEU A 42 3.16 2.27 -8.04
CA LEU A 42 3.26 1.85 -6.64
C LEU A 42 2.32 0.69 -6.31
N LEU A 43 2.78 -0.22 -5.47
CA LEU A 43 1.92 -1.05 -4.63
C LEU A 43 1.74 -0.31 -3.30
N VAL A 44 0.50 -0.08 -2.87
CA VAL A 44 0.20 0.74 -1.69
C VAL A 44 -0.66 -0.04 -0.71
N ARG A 45 -0.15 -0.21 0.51
CA ARG A 45 -0.87 -0.80 1.64
C ARG A 45 -1.31 0.30 2.59
N THR A 46 -2.61 0.42 2.77
CA THR A 46 -3.17 1.32 3.78
C THR A 46 -4.41 0.73 4.44
N TRP A 47 -4.82 1.28 5.57
CA TRP A 47 -6.03 0.87 6.27
C TRP A 47 -7.31 1.22 5.48
N ARG A 48 -8.06 0.17 5.10
CA ARG A 48 -9.42 0.24 4.51
C ARG A 48 -9.54 1.14 3.26
N PRO A 49 -8.62 1.04 2.28
CA PRO A 49 -8.54 2.01 1.18
C PRO A 49 -9.89 2.20 0.48
N LYS A 50 -10.28 3.47 0.26
CA LYS A 50 -11.51 3.83 -0.47
C LYS A 50 -11.22 4.27 -1.89
N PHE A 51 -10.04 4.85 -2.13
CA PHE A 51 -9.59 5.09 -3.49
C PHE A 51 -9.32 3.78 -4.22
N LEU A 52 -9.89 3.66 -5.42
CA LEU A 52 -9.69 2.52 -6.31
C LEU A 52 -8.25 2.47 -6.85
N ASP A 53 -7.93 1.33 -7.44
CA ASP A 53 -6.71 1.14 -8.21
C ASP A 53 -6.69 2.05 -9.44
N THR A 54 -5.49 2.42 -9.87
CA THR A 54 -5.23 3.26 -11.04
C THR A 54 -4.03 2.70 -11.80
N ALA A 55 -3.72 3.26 -12.97
CA ALA A 55 -2.50 2.93 -13.71
C ALA A 55 -1.20 3.18 -12.89
N LEU A 56 -1.26 4.08 -11.90
CA LEU A 56 -0.11 4.49 -11.09
C LEU A 56 -0.04 3.80 -9.73
N VAL A 57 -1.16 3.30 -9.21
CA VAL A 57 -1.24 2.78 -7.84
C VAL A 57 -2.18 1.58 -7.79
N SER A 58 -1.70 0.46 -7.24
CA SER A 58 -2.50 -0.72 -6.91
C SER A 58 -2.59 -0.89 -5.38
N ASN A 59 -3.78 -1.20 -4.86
CA ASN A 59 -3.98 -1.43 -3.43
C ASN A 59 -3.55 -2.86 -3.03
N VAL A 60 -2.73 -2.95 -1.99
CA VAL A 60 -2.36 -4.23 -1.36
C VAL A 60 -3.42 -4.59 -0.31
N ILE A 61 -4.40 -5.41 -0.69
CA ILE A 61 -5.56 -5.78 0.14
C ILE A 61 -5.19 -6.76 1.26
N ASN A 62 -4.28 -7.68 0.98
CA ASN A 62 -3.73 -8.64 1.93
C ASN A 62 -2.20 -8.56 1.89
N ALA A 63 -1.55 -8.73 3.03
CA ALA A 63 -0.10 -8.84 3.13
C ALA A 63 0.23 -10.26 3.61
N CYS A 64 0.88 -11.05 2.76
CA CYS A 64 1.14 -12.46 2.98
C CYS A 64 2.61 -12.73 3.31
N PHE A 65 2.85 -13.30 4.49
CA PHE A 65 4.17 -13.68 4.98
C PHE A 65 4.49 -15.13 4.60
N PRO A 66 5.77 -15.57 4.64
CA PRO A 66 6.16 -16.92 4.21
C PRO A 66 5.53 -18.04 5.06
N ASN A 67 5.21 -17.75 6.31
CA ASN A 67 4.74 -18.70 7.33
C ASN A 67 3.21 -18.82 7.39
N THR A 68 2.52 -18.63 6.26
CA THR A 68 1.04 -18.64 6.13
C THR A 68 0.31 -17.55 6.92
N ILE A 69 1.04 -16.63 7.56
CA ILE A 69 0.44 -15.47 8.21
C ILE A 69 0.00 -14.48 7.13
N GLU A 70 -1.26 -14.09 7.18
CA GLU A 70 -1.86 -13.10 6.30
C GLU A 70 -2.55 -12.02 7.12
N PHE A 71 -2.24 -10.76 6.78
CA PHE A 71 -2.96 -9.63 7.35
C PHE A 71 -3.85 -8.99 6.30
N ASN A 72 -5.14 -8.95 6.57
CA ASN A 72 -6.07 -8.16 5.78
C ASN A 72 -6.02 -6.67 6.18
N HIS A 73 -6.18 -5.78 5.21
CA HIS A 73 -6.13 -4.32 5.40
C HIS A 73 -7.18 -3.75 6.38
N TRP A 74 -8.19 -4.53 6.80
CA TRP A 74 -9.16 -4.13 7.82
C TRP A 74 -8.57 -4.12 9.24
N ILE A 75 -7.52 -4.90 9.48
CA ILE A 75 -6.95 -5.20 10.81
C ILE A 75 -5.74 -4.32 11.13
N ASP A 76 -4.95 -3.97 10.11
CA ASP A 76 -3.69 -3.26 10.28
C ASP A 76 -3.77 -1.80 9.82
N HIS A 77 -3.19 -0.91 10.61
CA HIS A 77 -3.10 0.52 10.36
C HIS A 77 -1.85 0.92 9.56
N SER A 78 -1.10 -0.05 9.03
CA SER A 78 0.05 0.17 8.17
C SER A 78 -0.24 1.13 7.02
N LYS A 79 0.80 1.88 6.66
CA LYS A 79 0.79 2.88 5.60
C LYS A 79 2.15 2.84 4.93
N TRP A 80 2.25 2.01 3.90
CA TRP A 80 3.45 1.87 3.14
C TRP A 80 3.16 1.81 1.65
N ALA A 81 4.14 2.20 0.85
CA ALA A 81 4.10 2.11 -0.60
C ALA A 81 5.45 1.63 -1.13
N VAL A 82 5.46 0.72 -2.08
CA VAL A 82 6.70 0.25 -2.71
C VAL A 82 6.62 0.44 -4.21
N THR A 83 7.71 0.89 -4.81
CA THR A 83 7.82 1.03 -6.28
C THR A 83 7.79 -0.34 -6.93
N LYS A 84 7.16 -0.46 -8.11
CA LYS A 84 7.08 -1.74 -8.83
C LYS A 84 8.37 -2.10 -9.56
N ASN A 85 9.09 -1.10 -10.09
CA ASN A 85 10.24 -1.33 -10.97
C ASN A 85 11.57 -0.86 -10.35
N LYS A 86 11.51 0.08 -9.41
CA LYS A 86 12.65 0.60 -8.66
C LYS A 86 12.73 -0.01 -7.26
N HIS A 87 13.78 0.36 -6.55
CA HIS A 87 14.11 -0.15 -5.23
C HIS A 87 13.76 0.81 -4.09
N LEU A 88 12.58 1.45 -4.15
CA LEU A 88 12.15 2.37 -3.10
C LEU A 88 10.99 1.79 -2.29
N ILE A 89 11.13 1.87 -0.97
CA ILE A 89 10.06 1.60 0.01
C ILE A 89 9.74 2.90 0.76
N CYS A 90 8.47 3.25 0.79
CA CYS A 90 7.95 4.43 1.45
C CYS A 90 7.09 4.06 2.64
N ILE A 91 7.29 4.74 3.76
CA ILE A 91 6.46 4.66 4.97
C ILE A 91 5.85 6.04 5.20
N GLY A 92 4.58 6.14 5.61
CA GLY A 92 3.93 7.44 5.71
C GLY A 92 2.77 7.54 6.70
N ASP A 93 2.23 8.74 6.80
CA ASP A 93 1.21 9.11 7.80
C ASP A 93 -0.22 8.90 7.31
N ILE A 94 -0.42 8.92 5.99
CA ILE A 94 -1.73 9.08 5.34
C ILE A 94 -2.19 7.78 4.69
N ASN A 95 -3.41 7.33 5.02
CA ASN A 95 -4.04 6.19 4.32
C ASN A 95 -4.76 6.64 3.04
N ARG A 96 -5.22 5.70 2.21
CA ARG A 96 -6.00 5.97 0.99
C ARG A 96 -7.52 6.08 1.25
N GLN A 97 -7.94 6.73 2.33
CA GLN A 97 -9.34 7.14 2.54
C GLN A 97 -9.60 8.52 1.93
N GLU A 98 -10.81 8.74 1.44
CA GLU A 98 -11.23 10.04 0.89
C GLU A 98 -11.08 11.18 1.90
N THR A 99 -11.37 10.92 3.17
CA THR A 99 -11.25 11.91 4.25
C THR A 99 -9.79 12.36 4.49
N GLN A 100 -8.80 11.52 4.17
CA GLN A 100 -7.40 11.93 4.28
C GLN A 100 -6.92 12.82 3.14
N ALA A 101 -7.68 12.94 2.04
CA ALA A 101 -7.35 13.88 0.98
C ALA A 101 -7.22 15.31 1.54
N LYS A 102 -8.04 15.62 2.56
CA LYS A 102 -8.09 16.89 3.29
C LYS A 102 -7.21 16.95 4.55
N ARG A 103 -6.28 16.00 4.74
CA ARG A 103 -5.30 16.01 5.85
C ARG A 103 -3.90 16.21 5.31
N GLY A 104 -3.08 16.93 6.08
CA GLY A 104 -1.64 17.00 5.86
C GLY A 104 -0.92 15.76 6.38
N GLY A 105 0.20 15.42 5.77
CA GLY A 105 1.05 14.31 6.19
C GLY A 105 2.18 14.05 5.21
N LEU A 106 3.07 13.14 5.59
CA LEU A 106 4.30 12.83 4.85
C LEU A 106 4.40 11.36 4.46
N SER A 107 5.29 11.11 3.51
CA SER A 107 5.81 9.80 3.17
C SER A 107 7.33 9.91 3.00
N LEU A 108 8.06 9.09 3.74
CA LEU A 108 9.51 8.97 3.68
C LEU A 108 9.85 7.71 2.87
N CYS A 109 10.56 7.89 1.77
CA CYS A 109 10.97 6.81 0.87
C CYS A 109 12.46 6.55 0.97
N LEU A 110 12.83 5.30 1.24
CA LEU A 110 14.21 4.83 1.29
C LEU A 110 14.54 4.05 0.02
N THR A 111 15.68 4.37 -0.59
CA THR A 111 16.25 3.52 -1.66
C THR A 111 16.99 2.34 -1.02
N ASN A 112 16.38 1.16 -1.07
CA ASN A 112 16.94 -0.09 -0.55
C ASN A 112 16.32 -1.29 -1.28
N ALA A 113 17.16 -2.05 -2.01
CA ALA A 113 16.73 -3.17 -2.84
C ALA A 113 16.09 -4.30 -2.01
N ASP A 114 16.75 -4.74 -0.94
CA ASP A 114 16.29 -5.85 -0.12
C ASP A 114 14.95 -5.53 0.56
N ALA A 115 14.85 -4.35 1.17
CA ALA A 115 13.61 -3.90 1.80
C ALA A 115 12.49 -3.77 0.76
N SER A 116 12.73 -3.10 -0.38
CA SER A 116 11.70 -2.97 -1.42
C SER A 116 11.21 -4.35 -1.92
N LYS A 117 12.12 -5.31 -2.09
CA LYS A 117 11.78 -6.67 -2.50
C LYS A 117 10.89 -7.36 -1.48
N GLU A 118 11.22 -7.30 -0.19
CA GLU A 118 10.38 -7.94 0.84
C GLU A 118 8.97 -7.35 0.89
N PHE A 119 8.81 -6.04 0.70
CA PHE A 119 7.49 -5.41 0.66
C PHE A 119 6.70 -5.75 -0.61
N GLN A 120 7.35 -5.89 -1.76
CA GLN A 120 6.70 -6.39 -2.98
C GLN A 120 6.23 -7.85 -2.79
N GLU A 121 7.05 -8.68 -2.12
CA GLU A 121 6.73 -10.08 -1.86
C GLU A 121 5.51 -10.28 -0.96
N LEU A 122 5.19 -9.32 -0.08
CA LEU A 122 3.95 -9.36 0.70
C LEU A 122 2.70 -9.40 -0.18
N ASP A 123 2.72 -8.72 -1.34
CA ASP A 123 1.61 -8.73 -2.31
C ASP A 123 1.71 -9.95 -3.25
N ASN A 124 2.91 -10.23 -3.79
CA ASN A 124 3.13 -11.33 -4.73
C ASN A 124 2.74 -12.70 -4.17
N ARG A 125 3.05 -12.95 -2.89
CA ARG A 125 2.70 -14.22 -2.22
C ARG A 125 1.20 -14.41 -2.11
N CYS A 126 0.43 -13.33 -1.88
CA CYS A 126 -1.02 -13.42 -1.88
C CYS A 126 -1.56 -13.79 -3.27
N ALA A 127 -1.02 -13.20 -4.34
CA ALA A 127 -1.39 -13.54 -5.71
C ALA A 127 -1.06 -15.01 -6.07
N ALA A 128 0.08 -15.52 -5.60
CA ALA A 128 0.47 -16.91 -5.80
C ALA A 128 -0.44 -17.89 -5.03
N ASN A 129 -0.85 -17.54 -3.81
CA ASN A 129 -1.77 -18.36 -3.01
C ASN A 129 -3.16 -18.44 -3.67
N ASN A 130 -3.67 -17.34 -4.25
CA ASN A 130 -4.93 -17.34 -4.98
C ASN A 130 -4.93 -18.23 -6.24
N LYS A 131 -3.77 -18.53 -6.83
CA LYS A 131 -3.63 -19.49 -7.94
C LYS A 131 -3.63 -20.95 -7.48
N ARG A 132 -3.38 -21.21 -6.20
CA ARG A 132 -3.39 -22.55 -5.59
C ARG A 132 -4.75 -22.94 -5.01
N VAL A 133 -5.64 -21.97 -4.81
CA VAL A 133 -7.02 -22.23 -4.41
C VAL A 133 -7.80 -22.61 -5.67
N PRO A 134 -8.36 -23.83 -5.77
CA PRO A 134 -9.25 -24.18 -6.87
C PRO A 134 -10.38 -23.13 -6.96
N PRO A 135 -10.92 -22.83 -8.15
CA PRO A 135 -12.08 -21.94 -8.25
C PRO A 135 -13.12 -22.44 -7.25
N LYS A 136 -13.66 -21.53 -6.40
CA LYS A 136 -14.66 -21.88 -5.39
C LYS A 136 -15.72 -22.73 -6.05
N GLY A 137 -15.64 -24.05 -5.86
CA GLY A 137 -16.66 -24.97 -6.29
C GLY A 137 -17.94 -24.50 -5.62
N ILE A 138 -19.00 -24.33 -6.40
CA ILE A 138 -20.33 -24.12 -5.85
C ILE A 138 -20.57 -25.28 -4.88
N CYS A 139 -20.55 -25.02 -3.57
CA CYS A 139 -20.96 -26.03 -2.60
C CYS A 139 -22.42 -26.35 -2.91
N PRO A 140 -22.78 -27.57 -3.34
CA PRO A 140 -24.18 -27.90 -3.52
C PRO A 140 -24.81 -27.96 -2.12
N ASN A 141 -25.83 -27.13 -1.93
CA ASN A 141 -26.74 -27.11 -0.77
C ASN A 141 -26.14 -26.72 0.58
N GLN A 142 -25.81 -25.44 0.76
CA GLN A 142 -25.89 -24.84 2.10
C GLN A 142 -27.36 -24.64 2.48
N LYS A 143 -27.98 -25.64 3.12
CA LYS A 143 -29.20 -25.39 3.90
C LYS A 143 -28.80 -24.58 5.12
N TRP A 144 -29.30 -23.35 5.22
CA TRP A 144 -29.09 -22.52 6.40
C TRP A 144 -29.83 -23.18 7.58
N ALA A 145 -29.11 -23.54 8.63
CA ALA A 145 -29.72 -23.97 9.86
C ALA A 145 -30.50 -22.78 10.43
N LYS A 146 -31.83 -22.92 10.53
CA LYS A 146 -32.67 -21.95 11.24
C LYS A 146 -32.30 -22.03 12.72
N ILE A 147 -31.67 -20.98 13.23
CA ILE A 147 -31.57 -20.76 14.66
C ILE A 147 -32.96 -20.29 15.09
N SER A 148 -33.60 -21.09 15.95
CA SER A 148 -34.89 -20.72 16.55
C SER A 148 -34.66 -19.74 17.69
N PRO A 149 -35.64 -18.88 18.03
CA PRO A 149 -35.49 -17.79 19.00
C PRO A 149 -35.06 -18.24 20.40
#